data_AF-A0AA46PYI5-F1
#
_entry.id   AF-A0AA46PYI5-F1
#
_cell.length_a   1.000
_cell.length_b   1.000
_cell.length_c   1.000
_cell.angle_alpha   90.00
_cell.angle_beta   90.00
_cell.angle_gamma   90.00
#
_symmetry.space_group_name_H-M   'P 1'
#
loop_
_entity.id
_entity.type
_entity.pdbx_description
1 polymer ?
#
loop_
_entity_poly.entity_id
_entity_poly.type
_entity_poly.pdbx_seq_one_letter_code
_entity_poly.pdbx_strand_id
1 'polypeptide(L)'
;MKNQYFSEICVPIQTPYGFKPAEREQFDFTFDRKDRFNDYRVEIDGQDYDISLDDNGQWYFFTSFVCDSFDELKLSRQIFRPPYLKNVELRLVDLMENADIRALYEGHDKAYGHALALTDNLSSVPASRQARLANYDGSDDPTIIKRIHYIQNEYKGEITRFISGFETRSFATYTENEYYAREIHLPNNARTYLKLFVYFSRYGTLPSQQMMPRFLANLWASAQSLNTAANPALYKQQAID
;
A
#
# COMPACT_ATOMS: atom_id res chain seq x y z
N MET A 1 15.98 8.36 15.38
CA MET A 1 15.78 8.89 14.01
C MET A 1 14.51 9.74 13.95
N LYS A 2 14.43 10.73 13.05
CA LYS A 2 13.15 11.41 12.74
C LYS A 2 12.17 10.33 12.22
N ASN A 3 10.92 10.32 12.67
CA ASN A 3 9.95 9.30 12.26
C ASN A 3 9.56 9.54 10.80
N GLN A 4 10.29 8.94 9.85
CA GLN A 4 9.91 8.95 8.45
C GLN A 4 9.03 7.76 8.14
N TYR A 5 7.97 8.02 7.38
CA TYR A 5 7.07 7.02 6.83
C TYR A 5 7.20 7.03 5.32
N PHE A 6 7.20 5.85 4.72
CA PHE A 6 7.19 5.70 3.28
C PHE A 6 5.80 5.23 2.87
N SER A 7 5.21 5.90 1.89
CA SER A 7 3.85 5.64 1.41
C SER A 7 3.92 5.21 -0.04
N GLU A 8 3.72 3.91 -0.30
CA GLU A 8 3.51 3.40 -1.66
C GLU A 8 2.00 3.44 -1.95
N ILE A 9 1.63 4.01 -3.09
CA ILE A 9 0.23 4.30 -3.42
C ILE A 9 -0.12 3.69 -4.77
N CYS A 10 -1.35 3.18 -4.85
CA CYS A 10 -1.94 2.67 -6.08
C CYS A 10 -3.35 3.25 -6.27
N VAL A 11 -3.56 3.92 -7.39
CA VAL A 11 -4.85 4.52 -7.75
C VAL A 11 -5.39 3.78 -8.97
N PRO A 12 -6.59 3.16 -8.89
CA PRO A 12 -7.31 2.76 -10.09
C PRO A 12 -7.63 4.00 -10.93
N ILE A 13 -7.27 4.00 -12.20
CA ILE A 13 -7.44 5.15 -13.09
C ILE A 13 -8.27 4.78 -14.32
N GLN A 14 -8.78 5.80 -15.00
CA GLN A 14 -9.33 5.65 -16.35
C GLN A 14 -8.20 5.29 -17.33
N THR A 15 -8.56 4.72 -18.48
CA THR A 15 -7.58 4.45 -19.54
C THR A 15 -6.84 5.74 -19.91
N PRO A 16 -5.49 5.76 -19.84
CA PRO A 16 -4.73 6.96 -20.16
C PRO A 16 -4.88 7.30 -21.65
N TYR A 17 -5.25 8.55 -21.96
CA TYR A 17 -5.44 9.02 -23.35
C TYR A 17 -4.08 9.30 -24.02
N GLY A 18 -3.93 8.95 -25.31
CA GLY A 18 -2.71 9.25 -26.08
C GLY A 18 -1.49 8.36 -25.77
N PHE A 19 -1.70 7.26 -25.04
CA PHE A 19 -0.65 6.37 -24.57
C PHE A 19 0.15 5.70 -25.70
N LYS A 20 1.47 5.80 -25.63
CA LYS A 20 2.42 4.91 -26.32
C LYS A 20 3.14 4.08 -25.25
N PRO A 21 2.97 2.75 -25.22
CA PRO A 21 3.70 1.93 -24.27
C PRO A 21 5.21 2.07 -24.48
N ALA A 22 5.93 2.44 -23.43
CA ALA A 22 7.37 2.24 -23.35
C ALA A 22 7.72 0.75 -23.22
N GLU A 23 9.01 0.42 -23.21
CA GLU A 23 9.48 -0.96 -23.09
C GLU A 23 8.86 -1.67 -21.88
N ARG A 24 8.47 -2.93 -22.09
CA ARG A 24 7.94 -3.80 -21.06
C ARG A 24 9.05 -4.07 -20.03
N GLU A 25 8.79 -3.79 -18.76
CA GLU A 25 9.73 -4.16 -17.70
C GLU A 25 9.88 -5.69 -17.56
N GLN A 26 10.99 -6.08 -16.93
CA GLN A 26 11.47 -7.46 -16.80
C GLN A 26 10.47 -8.37 -16.06
N PHE A 27 10.56 -9.67 -16.30
CA PHE A 27 9.70 -10.70 -15.72
C PHE A 27 9.70 -10.67 -14.17
N ASP A 28 8.53 -10.45 -13.58
CA ASP A 28 8.31 -10.58 -12.13
C ASP A 28 7.87 -12.01 -11.77
N PHE A 29 8.73 -12.72 -11.05
CA PHE A 29 8.48 -14.09 -10.57
C PHE A 29 7.49 -14.14 -9.38
N THR A 30 7.05 -12.98 -8.89
CA THR A 30 6.07 -12.86 -7.80
C THR A 30 4.67 -13.30 -8.22
N PHE A 31 4.30 -13.05 -9.47
CA PHE A 31 3.00 -13.41 -10.00
C PHE A 31 2.95 -14.85 -10.51
N ASP A 32 1.78 -15.48 -10.38
CA ASP A 32 1.54 -16.84 -10.89
C ASP A 32 1.51 -16.91 -12.43
N ARG A 33 1.35 -15.77 -13.11
CA ARG A 33 1.39 -15.61 -14.57
C ARG A 33 2.08 -14.31 -14.97
N LYS A 34 2.63 -14.30 -16.18
CA LYS A 34 3.44 -13.19 -16.75
C LYS A 34 2.66 -11.92 -17.05
N ASP A 35 1.35 -12.03 -17.17
CA ASP A 35 0.45 -11.01 -17.68
C ASP A 35 -0.54 -10.51 -16.63
N ARG A 36 -0.38 -10.90 -15.35
CA ARG A 36 -1.21 -10.39 -14.23
C ARG A 36 -1.17 -8.88 -14.12
N PHE A 37 0.02 -8.32 -14.32
CA PHE A 37 0.25 -6.89 -14.48
C PHE A 37 1.22 -6.68 -15.63
N ASN A 38 0.91 -5.73 -16.50
CA ASN A 38 1.83 -5.21 -17.49
C ASN A 38 2.20 -3.79 -17.07
N ASP A 39 3.47 -3.59 -16.77
CA ASP A 39 4.01 -2.32 -16.28
C ASP A 39 4.53 -1.47 -17.42
N TYR A 40 4.29 -0.17 -17.32
CA TYR A 40 4.69 0.82 -18.29
C TYR A 40 5.19 2.07 -17.58
N ARG A 41 6.20 2.71 -18.18
CA ARG A 41 6.58 4.08 -17.85
C ARG A 41 5.99 5.03 -18.87
N VAL A 42 5.41 6.12 -18.39
CA VAL A 42 4.83 7.17 -19.23
C VAL A 42 5.52 8.49 -18.90
N GLU A 43 6.12 9.10 -19.91
CA GLU A 43 6.63 10.46 -19.80
C GLU A 43 5.50 11.46 -20.04
N ILE A 44 5.23 12.34 -19.08
CA ILE A 44 4.28 13.46 -19.19
C ILE A 44 5.01 14.71 -18.74
N ASP A 45 5.09 15.71 -19.62
CA ASP A 45 5.82 16.97 -19.41
C ASP A 45 7.28 16.78 -18.90
N GLY A 46 7.97 15.75 -19.41
CA GLY A 46 9.36 15.44 -19.07
C GLY A 46 9.55 14.71 -17.73
N GLN A 47 8.46 14.24 -17.11
CA GLN A 47 8.49 13.41 -15.91
C GLN A 47 7.96 12.02 -16.19
N ASP A 48 8.68 10.99 -15.73
CA ASP A 48 8.26 9.59 -15.84
C ASP A 48 7.27 9.22 -14.73
N TYR A 49 6.24 8.49 -15.13
CA TYR A 49 5.17 7.99 -14.27
C TYR A 49 5.01 6.49 -14.44
N ASP A 50 4.83 5.77 -13.34
CA ASP A 50 4.61 4.33 -13.33
C ASP A 50 3.11 4.02 -13.42
N ILE A 51 2.71 3.31 -14.48
CA ILE A 51 1.36 2.79 -14.62
C ILE A 51 1.38 1.29 -14.89
N SER A 52 0.31 0.61 -14.49
CA SER A 52 0.15 -0.82 -14.77
C SER A 52 -1.24 -1.12 -15.30
N LEU A 53 -1.33 -2.09 -16.21
CA LEU A 53 -2.58 -2.69 -16.65
C LEU A 53 -2.67 -4.11 -16.10
N ASP A 54 -3.72 -4.43 -15.36
CA ASP A 54 -3.96 -5.81 -14.94
C ASP A 54 -4.62 -6.67 -16.03
N ASP A 55 -4.65 -7.98 -15.80
CA ASP A 55 -5.27 -8.96 -16.70
C ASP A 55 -6.82 -8.92 -16.74
N ASN A 56 -7.44 -8.05 -15.94
CA ASN A 56 -8.87 -7.75 -15.98
C ASN A 56 -9.17 -6.44 -16.75
N GLY A 57 -8.14 -5.80 -17.32
CA GLY A 57 -8.27 -4.58 -18.10
C GLY A 57 -8.32 -3.29 -17.27
N GLN A 58 -8.04 -3.35 -15.97
CA GLN A 58 -7.99 -2.18 -15.10
C GLN A 58 -6.61 -1.52 -15.14
N TRP A 59 -6.60 -0.21 -15.36
CA TRP A 59 -5.39 0.62 -15.29
C TRP A 59 -5.16 1.15 -13.88
N TYR A 60 -3.90 1.25 -13.50
CA TYR A 60 -3.46 1.75 -12.20
C TYR A 60 -2.33 2.74 -12.36
N PHE A 61 -2.33 3.77 -11.54
CA PHE A 61 -1.23 4.71 -11.34
C PHE A 61 -0.52 4.40 -10.03
N PHE A 62 0.81 4.29 -10.07
CA PHE A 62 1.65 4.04 -8.90
C PHE A 62 2.54 5.24 -8.61
N THR A 63 2.68 5.57 -7.33
CA THR A 63 3.62 6.60 -6.87
C THR A 63 4.02 6.34 -5.43
N SER A 64 5.09 7.01 -5.00
CA SER A 64 5.67 6.84 -3.68
C SER A 64 5.96 8.20 -3.05
N PHE A 65 5.65 8.35 -1.77
CA PHE A 65 5.98 9.55 -1.01
C PHE A 65 6.72 9.23 0.28
N VAL A 66 7.62 10.11 0.67
CA VAL A 66 8.14 10.17 2.04
C VAL A 66 7.29 11.19 2.81
N CYS A 67 6.84 10.79 3.99
CA CYS A 67 6.00 11.56 4.90
C CYS A 67 6.69 11.70 6.26
N ASP A 68 6.68 12.89 6.82
CA ASP A 68 7.30 13.19 8.13
C ASP A 68 6.31 13.03 9.30
N SER A 69 5.03 12.80 9.02
CA SER A 69 3.96 12.65 10.02
C SER A 69 2.84 11.70 9.57
N PHE A 70 2.00 11.26 10.52
CA PHE A 70 0.79 10.50 10.21
C PHE A 70 -0.24 11.33 9.44
N ASP A 71 -0.30 12.65 9.66
CA ASP A 71 -1.21 13.54 8.92
C ASP A 71 -0.79 13.66 7.45
N GLU A 72 0.50 13.81 7.19
CA GLU A 72 1.04 13.75 5.82
C GLU A 72 0.78 12.39 5.18
N LEU A 73 0.98 11.30 5.92
CA LEU A 73 0.69 9.95 5.43
C LEU A 73 -0.80 9.79 5.07
N LYS A 74 -1.72 10.20 5.94
CA LYS A 74 -3.17 10.19 5.71
C LYS A 74 -3.54 10.94 4.43
N LEU A 75 -2.99 12.15 4.25
CA LEU A 75 -3.29 12.99 3.09
C LEU A 75 -2.61 12.50 1.82
N SER A 76 -1.50 11.77 1.92
CA SER A 76 -0.75 11.27 0.77
C SER A 76 -1.57 10.41 -0.18
N ARG A 77 -2.63 9.76 0.30
CA ARG A 77 -3.49 8.85 -0.49
C ARG A 77 -4.85 9.44 -0.89
N GLN A 78 -5.08 10.73 -0.72
CA GLN A 78 -6.33 11.36 -1.15
C GLN A 78 -6.40 11.39 -2.68
N ILE A 79 -7.48 10.88 -3.29
CA ILE A 79 -7.62 10.84 -4.76
C ILE A 79 -8.54 11.92 -5.34
N PHE A 80 -9.30 12.62 -4.49
CA PHE A 80 -10.10 13.78 -4.88
C PHE A 80 -9.94 14.89 -3.85
N ARG A 81 -9.86 16.15 -4.27
CA ARG A 81 -9.81 17.30 -3.37
C ARG A 81 -11.18 17.55 -2.74
N PRO A 82 -11.39 17.24 -1.44
CA PRO A 82 -12.67 17.52 -0.82
C PRO A 82 -12.84 19.04 -0.59
N PRO A 83 -14.09 19.55 -0.52
CA PRO A 83 -14.35 20.98 -0.36
C PRO A 83 -13.66 21.63 0.85
N TYR A 84 -13.52 20.88 1.95
CA TYR A 84 -12.91 21.38 3.19
C TYR A 84 -11.37 21.40 3.18
N LEU A 85 -10.71 20.82 2.16
CA LEU A 85 -9.25 20.86 1.96
C LEU A 85 -8.86 21.65 0.70
N LYS A 86 -9.70 22.59 0.26
CA LYS A 86 -9.48 23.32 -1.00
C LYS A 86 -8.12 24.05 -1.07
N ASN A 87 -7.61 24.51 0.08
CA ASN A 87 -6.37 25.29 0.17
C ASN A 87 -5.19 24.49 0.73
N VAL A 88 -5.33 23.17 0.89
CA VAL A 88 -4.28 22.28 1.42
C VAL A 88 -3.61 21.59 0.25
N GLU A 89 -2.28 21.52 0.22
CA GLU A 89 -1.56 20.73 -0.78
C GLU A 89 -1.95 19.25 -0.63
N LEU A 90 -2.36 18.62 -1.73
CA LEU A 90 -2.75 17.21 -1.77
C LEU A 90 -1.89 16.53 -2.81
N ARG A 91 -0.68 16.15 -2.40
CA ARG A 91 0.41 15.67 -3.28
C ARG A 91 -0.05 14.73 -4.39
N LEU A 92 -0.88 13.72 -4.08
CA LEU A 92 -1.39 12.78 -5.07
C LEU A 92 -2.38 13.41 -6.05
N VAL A 93 -3.32 14.22 -5.56
CA VAL A 93 -4.30 14.92 -6.40
C VAL A 93 -3.57 15.87 -7.35
N ASP A 94 -2.66 16.68 -6.79
CA ASP A 94 -1.90 17.67 -7.55
C ASP A 94 -1.01 16.99 -8.61
N LEU A 95 -0.37 15.87 -8.25
CA LEU A 95 0.42 15.06 -9.19
C LEU A 95 -0.42 14.50 -10.34
N MET A 96 -1.59 13.94 -10.03
CA MET A 96 -2.49 13.37 -11.03
C MET A 96 -3.11 14.44 -11.94
N GLU A 97 -3.52 15.58 -11.38
CA GLU A 97 -4.05 16.71 -12.14
C GLU A 97 -3.00 17.26 -13.13
N ASN A 98 -1.75 17.42 -12.69
CA ASN A 98 -0.65 17.85 -13.56
C ASN A 98 -0.36 16.85 -14.69
N ALA A 99 -0.60 15.56 -14.45
CA ALA A 99 -0.37 14.50 -15.42
C ALA A 99 -1.61 14.19 -16.31
N ASP A 100 -2.73 14.93 -16.18
CA ASP A 100 -4.04 14.60 -16.78
C ASP A 100 -4.47 13.13 -16.52
N ILE A 101 -4.07 12.58 -15.37
CA ILE A 101 -4.44 11.24 -14.93
C ILE A 101 -5.72 11.34 -14.11
N ARG A 102 -6.76 10.62 -14.54
CA ARG A 102 -8.06 10.64 -13.89
C ARG A 102 -8.28 9.38 -13.06
N ALA A 103 -8.49 9.56 -11.76
CA ALA A 103 -8.92 8.48 -10.87
C ALA A 103 -10.26 7.88 -11.32
N LEU A 104 -10.39 6.57 -11.16
CA LEU A 104 -11.66 5.87 -11.27
C LEU A 104 -12.40 5.97 -9.93
N TYR A 105 -13.57 6.62 -9.92
CA TYR A 105 -14.38 6.71 -8.71
C TYR A 105 -15.17 5.42 -8.48
N GLU A 106 -14.89 4.75 -7.36
CA GLU A 106 -15.50 3.48 -6.98
C GLU A 106 -16.21 3.55 -5.63
N GLY A 107 -16.70 4.74 -5.25
CA GLY A 107 -17.32 4.96 -3.95
C GLY A 107 -16.32 5.19 -2.80
N HIS A 108 -15.02 5.34 -3.11
CA HIS A 108 -13.98 5.68 -2.14
C HIS A 108 -13.23 6.93 -2.58
N ASP A 109 -12.78 7.72 -1.61
CA ASP A 109 -12.00 8.94 -1.82
C ASP A 109 -10.50 8.78 -1.48
N LYS A 110 -10.09 7.55 -1.14
CA LYS A 110 -8.71 7.16 -0.83
C LYS A 110 -8.20 6.11 -1.81
N ALA A 111 -6.94 6.26 -2.19
CA ALA A 111 -6.18 5.26 -2.93
C ALA A 111 -5.86 4.03 -2.06
N TYR A 112 -5.42 2.95 -2.71
CA TYR A 112 -4.78 1.85 -2.01
C TYR A 112 -3.41 2.29 -1.51
N GLY A 113 -3.03 1.86 -0.31
CA GLY A 113 -1.80 2.30 0.34
C GLY A 113 -1.02 1.18 1.03
N HIS A 114 0.29 1.24 0.92
CA HIS A 114 1.22 0.43 1.70
C HIS A 114 2.21 1.35 2.41
N ALA A 115 2.09 1.46 3.74
CA ALA A 115 2.98 2.27 4.55
C ALA A 115 4.15 1.45 5.08
N LEU A 116 5.36 2.01 5.07
CA LEU A 116 6.52 1.45 5.75
C LEU A 116 7.08 2.41 6.81
N ALA A 117 7.46 1.85 7.95
CA ALA A 117 8.20 2.56 8.99
C ALA A 117 9.40 1.75 9.48
N LEU A 118 10.52 2.45 9.68
CA LEU A 118 11.73 1.95 10.33
C LEU A 118 11.70 2.27 11.83
N THR A 119 12.20 1.35 12.65
CA THR A 119 12.31 1.54 14.10
C THR A 119 13.50 0.81 14.65
N ASP A 120 14.15 1.36 15.69
CA ASP A 120 15.27 0.67 16.34
C ASP A 120 14.80 -0.50 17.23
N ASN A 121 13.53 -0.49 17.65
CA ASN A 121 12.95 -1.51 18.51
C ASN A 121 11.43 -1.58 18.33
N LEU A 122 10.96 -2.57 17.59
CA LEU A 122 9.56 -2.78 17.28
C LEU A 122 8.74 -3.19 18.50
N SER A 123 9.35 -3.85 19.49
CA SER A 123 8.67 -4.19 20.75
C SER A 123 8.27 -2.95 21.56
N SER A 124 8.95 -1.81 21.32
CA SER A 124 8.64 -0.52 21.95
C SER A 124 7.56 0.28 21.24
N VAL A 125 7.18 -0.11 20.01
CA VAL A 125 6.15 0.60 19.22
C VAL A 125 4.76 0.15 19.68
N PRO A 126 3.93 1.04 20.24
CA PRO A 126 2.59 0.66 20.71
C PRO A 126 1.70 0.12 19.58
N ALA A 127 0.80 -0.81 19.92
CA ALA A 127 -0.15 -1.36 18.96
C ALA A 127 -1.05 -0.28 18.34
N SER A 128 -1.42 0.75 19.11
CA SER A 128 -2.17 1.93 18.62
C SER A 128 -1.43 2.67 17.51
N ARG A 129 -0.10 2.77 17.60
CA ARG A 129 0.73 3.42 16.59
C ARG A 129 0.90 2.55 15.34
N GLN A 130 1.06 1.23 15.53
CA GLN A 130 1.07 0.25 14.44
C GLN A 130 -0.26 0.26 13.67
N ALA A 131 -1.38 0.32 14.39
CA ALA A 131 -2.72 0.47 13.82
C ALA A 131 -2.86 1.73 12.97
N ARG A 132 -2.46 2.89 13.51
CA ARG A 132 -2.52 4.16 12.77
C ARG A 132 -1.73 4.12 11.47
N LEU A 133 -0.55 3.50 11.48
CA LEU A 133 0.23 3.31 10.25
C LEU A 133 -0.51 2.44 9.23
N ALA A 134 -1.01 1.28 9.66
CA ALA A 134 -1.69 0.33 8.77
C ALA A 134 -2.98 0.88 8.16
N ASN A 135 -3.69 1.74 8.91
CA ASN A 135 -4.94 2.37 8.48
C ASN A 135 -4.75 3.70 7.76
N TYR A 136 -3.53 4.28 7.77
CA TYR A 136 -3.27 5.66 7.35
C TYR A 136 -4.09 6.69 8.14
N ASP A 137 -4.20 6.47 9.45
CA ASP A 137 -4.93 7.34 10.36
C ASP A 137 -4.03 8.51 10.82
N GLY A 138 -4.49 9.73 10.56
CA GLY A 138 -3.89 10.97 11.06
C GLY A 138 -4.18 11.18 12.54
N SER A 139 -3.57 12.19 13.14
CA SER A 139 -3.68 12.52 14.57
C SER A 139 -5.12 12.77 15.01
N ASP A 140 -5.97 13.25 14.10
CA ASP A 140 -7.39 13.56 14.29
C ASP A 140 -8.32 12.34 14.15
N ASP A 141 -7.86 11.23 13.58
CA ASP A 141 -8.71 10.08 13.32
C ASP A 141 -9.01 9.27 14.61
N PRO A 142 -10.28 8.87 14.81
CA PRO A 142 -10.66 8.05 15.95
C PRO A 142 -10.17 6.61 15.77
N THR A 143 -9.64 6.04 16.85
CA THR A 143 -9.30 4.61 16.87
C THR A 143 -10.57 3.78 17.11
N ILE A 144 -11.11 3.19 16.05
CA ILE A 144 -12.30 2.31 16.11
C ILE A 144 -11.95 0.83 16.33
N ILE A 145 -10.73 0.43 15.94
CA ILE A 145 -10.27 -0.96 16.07
C ILE A 145 -9.71 -1.22 17.46
N LYS A 146 -9.91 -2.44 17.97
CA LYS A 146 -9.46 -2.86 19.32
C LYS A 146 -8.21 -3.73 19.30
N ARG A 147 -7.83 -4.24 18.12
CA ARG A 147 -6.71 -5.14 17.93
C ARG A 147 -6.06 -4.87 16.58
N ILE A 148 -4.74 -5.01 16.51
CA ILE A 148 -4.03 -5.18 15.24
C ILE A 148 -3.95 -6.65 14.89
N HIS A 149 -4.02 -6.96 13.60
CA HIS A 149 -3.68 -8.27 13.06
C HIS A 149 -2.34 -8.13 12.35
N TYR A 150 -1.42 -9.05 12.59
CA TYR A 150 -0.09 -9.00 11.99
C TYR A 150 0.54 -10.38 11.81
N ILE A 151 1.47 -10.47 10.87
CA ILE A 151 2.45 -11.55 10.79
C ILE A 151 3.83 -10.99 11.10
N GLN A 152 4.72 -11.83 11.62
CA GLN A 152 6.04 -11.41 12.07
C GLN A 152 7.09 -12.39 11.55
N ASN A 153 8.17 -11.85 11.00
CA ASN A 153 9.40 -12.58 10.74
C ASN A 153 10.53 -11.99 11.57
N GLU A 154 11.51 -12.84 11.86
CA GLU A 154 12.74 -12.49 12.56
C GLU A 154 13.90 -12.95 11.69
N TYR A 155 14.85 -12.06 11.44
CA TYR A 155 16.06 -12.38 10.72
C TYR A 155 17.26 -11.74 11.41
N LYS A 156 18.23 -12.55 11.84
CA LYS A 156 19.40 -12.11 12.59
C LYS A 156 19.07 -11.26 13.83
N GLY A 157 17.96 -11.57 14.50
CA GLY A 157 17.49 -10.87 15.70
C GLY A 157 16.73 -9.57 15.42
N GLU A 158 16.59 -9.16 14.15
CA GLU A 158 15.78 -8.01 13.77
C GLU A 158 14.37 -8.45 13.35
N ILE A 159 13.37 -7.74 13.84
CA ILE A 159 11.96 -8.06 13.66
C ILE A 159 11.35 -7.20 12.55
N THR A 160 10.59 -7.84 11.68
CA THR A 160 9.67 -7.17 10.76
C THR A 160 8.24 -7.65 11.03
N ARG A 161 7.29 -6.72 11.08
CA ARG A 161 5.86 -6.99 11.15
C ARG A 161 5.15 -6.45 9.93
N PHE A 162 4.29 -7.26 9.35
CA PHE A 162 3.31 -6.83 8.36
C PHE A 162 1.95 -6.79 9.06
N ILE A 163 1.24 -5.68 8.92
CA ILE A 163 0.04 -5.36 9.69
C ILE A 163 -1.08 -5.01 8.71
N SER A 164 -2.25 -5.62 8.85
CA SER A 164 -3.40 -5.27 8.00
C SER A 164 -4.06 -3.99 8.49
N GLY A 165 -4.44 -3.11 7.57
CA GLY A 165 -5.49 -2.12 7.84
C GLY A 165 -6.87 -2.79 7.86
N PHE A 166 -7.81 -2.17 8.56
CA PHE A 166 -9.19 -2.66 8.71
C PHE A 166 -10.13 -1.83 7.86
N GLU A 167 -10.57 -2.39 6.72
CA GLU A 167 -11.48 -1.73 5.77
C GLU A 167 -10.95 -0.42 5.15
N THR A 168 -9.66 -0.14 5.26
CA THR A 168 -9.06 1.14 4.86
C THR A 168 -8.38 1.11 3.49
N ARG A 169 -8.50 0.02 2.71
CA ARG A 169 -7.71 -0.20 1.48
C ARG A 169 -6.21 0.02 1.73
N SER A 170 -5.70 -0.38 2.90
CA SER A 170 -4.29 -0.21 3.23
C SER A 170 -3.74 -1.29 4.15
N PHE A 171 -2.41 -1.36 4.20
CA PHE A 171 -1.67 -2.18 5.13
C PHE A 171 -0.31 -1.52 5.41
N ALA A 172 0.43 -2.05 6.38
CA ALA A 172 1.73 -1.52 6.74
C ALA A 172 2.81 -2.58 6.99
N THR A 173 4.05 -2.15 6.82
CA THR A 173 5.25 -2.86 7.22
C THR A 173 6.02 -2.03 8.26
N TYR A 174 6.26 -2.60 9.43
CA TYR A 174 7.17 -2.05 10.42
C TYR A 174 8.41 -2.94 10.50
N THR A 175 9.61 -2.37 10.50
CA THR A 175 10.83 -3.17 10.49
C THR A 175 11.97 -2.55 11.28
N GLU A 176 12.71 -3.40 11.99
CA GLU A 176 14.00 -3.08 12.59
C GLU A 176 15.15 -3.21 11.60
N ASN A 177 15.00 -4.10 10.61
CA ASN A 177 16.02 -4.37 9.63
C ASN A 177 16.08 -3.25 8.56
N GLU A 178 17.06 -2.36 8.70
CA GLU A 178 17.26 -1.23 7.77
C GLU A 178 17.68 -1.67 6.37
N TYR A 179 18.53 -2.70 6.27
CA TYR A 179 18.95 -3.26 4.99
C TYR A 179 17.75 -3.80 4.20
N TYR A 180 16.89 -4.58 4.85
CA TYR A 180 15.65 -5.07 4.27
C TYR A 180 14.77 -3.91 3.82
N ALA A 181 14.61 -2.87 4.63
CA ALA A 181 13.78 -1.72 4.24
C ALA A 181 14.31 -1.02 2.98
N ARG A 182 15.60 -0.66 2.97
CA ARG A 182 16.18 0.22 1.94
C ARG A 182 16.59 -0.50 0.67
N GLU A 183 17.13 -1.70 0.80
CA GLU A 183 17.74 -2.42 -0.32
C GLU A 183 16.80 -3.44 -0.95
N ILE A 184 15.76 -3.88 -0.22
CA ILE A 184 14.86 -4.94 -0.68
C ILE A 184 13.42 -4.43 -0.76
N HIS A 185 12.93 -3.83 0.32
CA HIS A 185 11.51 -3.55 0.47
C HIS A 185 11.07 -2.35 -0.35
N LEU A 186 11.63 -1.16 -0.08
CA LEU A 186 11.26 0.05 -0.80
C LEU A 186 11.47 -0.06 -2.32
N PRO A 187 12.60 -0.61 -2.83
CA PRO A 187 12.82 -0.66 -4.27
C PRO A 187 11.93 -1.68 -5.00
N ASN A 188 11.55 -2.78 -4.34
CA ASN A 188 10.89 -3.91 -5.01
C ASN A 188 9.60 -4.35 -4.31
N ASN A 189 9.69 -4.76 -3.04
CA ASN A 189 8.56 -5.44 -2.38
C ASN A 189 7.39 -4.50 -2.07
N ALA A 190 7.63 -3.21 -1.81
CA ALA A 190 6.59 -2.27 -1.43
C ALA A 190 5.49 -2.21 -2.49
N ARG A 191 5.89 -1.98 -3.75
CA ARG A 191 5.01 -1.94 -4.92
C ARG A 191 4.46 -3.31 -5.27
N THR A 192 5.28 -4.35 -5.21
CA THR A 192 4.85 -5.73 -5.52
C THR A 192 3.75 -6.20 -4.56
N TYR A 193 3.92 -5.97 -3.25
CA TYR A 193 2.92 -6.30 -2.25
C TYR A 193 1.67 -5.44 -2.41
N LEU A 194 1.81 -4.17 -2.82
CA LEU A 194 0.66 -3.33 -3.10
C LEU A 194 -0.14 -3.84 -4.31
N LYS A 195 0.52 -4.26 -5.40
CA LYS A 195 -0.14 -4.90 -6.55
C LYS A 195 -0.91 -6.17 -6.15
N LEU A 196 -0.27 -7.03 -5.36
CA LEU A 196 -0.92 -8.24 -4.81
C LEU A 196 -2.14 -7.88 -3.96
N PHE A 197 -2.03 -6.87 -3.11
CA PHE A 197 -3.12 -6.41 -2.24
C PHE A 197 -4.29 -5.83 -3.04
N VAL A 198 -4.01 -4.99 -4.04
CA VAL A 198 -5.03 -4.42 -4.93
C VAL A 198 -5.77 -5.53 -5.66
N TYR A 199 -5.05 -6.49 -6.25
CA TYR A 199 -5.65 -7.62 -6.94
C TYR A 199 -6.53 -8.45 -6.01
N PHE A 200 -6.02 -8.78 -4.82
CA PHE A 200 -6.77 -9.49 -3.78
C PHE A 200 -8.02 -8.73 -3.36
N SER A 201 -7.91 -7.42 -3.11
CA SER A 201 -9.01 -6.59 -2.64
C SER A 201 -10.10 -6.41 -3.70
N ARG A 202 -9.75 -6.35 -4.99
CA ARG A 202 -10.71 -6.13 -6.08
C ARG A 202 -11.39 -7.42 -6.54
N TYR A 203 -10.60 -8.50 -6.65
CA TYR A 203 -11.04 -9.72 -7.31
C TYR A 203 -11.23 -10.90 -6.34
N GLY A 204 -10.89 -10.73 -5.07
CA GLY A 204 -11.01 -11.79 -4.05
C GLY A 204 -10.08 -12.98 -4.28
N THR A 205 -9.03 -12.83 -5.07
CA THR A 205 -8.07 -13.89 -5.41
C THR A 205 -6.64 -13.40 -5.28
N LEU A 206 -5.71 -14.29 -4.91
CA LEU A 206 -4.28 -13.97 -4.83
C LEU A 206 -3.58 -14.43 -6.11
N PRO A 207 -2.96 -13.53 -6.91
CA PRO A 207 -2.31 -13.89 -8.16
C PRO A 207 -0.85 -14.34 -7.91
N SER A 208 -0.61 -15.18 -6.91
CA SER A 208 0.73 -15.67 -6.55
C SER A 208 0.68 -17.04 -5.91
N GLN A 209 1.65 -17.89 -6.24
CA GLN A 209 1.83 -19.19 -5.59
C GLN A 209 2.84 -19.16 -4.44
N GLN A 210 3.56 -18.05 -4.26
CA GLN A 210 4.63 -17.95 -3.27
C GLN A 210 4.11 -17.91 -1.83
N MET A 211 4.95 -18.34 -0.90
CA MET A 211 4.60 -18.45 0.52
C MET A 211 4.25 -17.09 1.15
N MET A 212 5.10 -16.08 1.00
CA MET A 212 4.90 -14.77 1.64
C MET A 212 3.61 -14.06 1.16
N PRO A 213 3.32 -13.98 -0.16
CA PRO A 213 2.02 -13.50 -0.66
C PRO A 213 0.81 -14.23 -0.07
N ARG A 214 0.87 -15.54 0.17
CA ARG A 214 -0.23 -16.29 0.81
C ARG A 214 -0.44 -15.89 2.27
N PHE A 215 0.64 -15.69 3.02
CA PHE A 215 0.55 -15.17 4.39
C PHE A 215 -0.04 -13.77 4.43
N LEU A 216 0.38 -12.89 3.51
CA LEU A 216 -0.17 -11.54 3.38
C LEU A 216 -1.67 -11.56 3.02
N ALA A 217 -2.09 -12.37 2.05
CA ALA A 217 -3.51 -12.50 1.70
C ALA A 217 -4.36 -12.98 2.86
N ASN A 218 -3.89 -13.98 3.61
CA ASN A 218 -4.58 -14.43 4.81
C ASN A 218 -4.67 -13.32 5.88
N LEU A 219 -3.59 -12.56 6.05
CA LEU A 219 -3.56 -11.41 6.95
C LEU A 219 -4.55 -10.33 6.52
N TRP A 220 -4.59 -9.94 5.24
CA TRP A 220 -5.53 -8.96 4.72
C TRP A 220 -6.99 -9.41 4.86
N ALA A 221 -7.26 -10.68 4.55
CA ALA A 221 -8.57 -11.29 4.73
C ALA A 221 -9.05 -11.20 6.20
N SER A 222 -8.12 -11.29 7.16
CA SER A 222 -8.46 -11.28 8.58
C SER A 222 -9.05 -9.97 9.09
N ALA A 223 -8.91 -8.88 8.33
CA ALA A 223 -9.36 -7.54 8.70
C ALA A 223 -10.53 -7.03 7.83
N GLN A 224 -11.14 -7.92 7.03
CA GLN A 224 -12.33 -7.65 6.22
C GLN A 224 -13.59 -8.20 6.91
N SER A 225 -14.57 -7.33 7.15
CA SER A 225 -15.82 -7.60 7.87
C SER A 225 -16.67 -8.71 7.27
N LEU A 226 -16.68 -8.85 5.95
CA LEU A 226 -17.45 -9.85 5.22
C LEU A 226 -16.60 -11.05 4.76
N ASN A 227 -15.35 -11.14 5.21
CA ASN A 227 -14.45 -12.23 4.83
C ASN A 227 -14.31 -13.25 5.96
N THR A 228 -14.84 -14.46 5.73
CA THR A 228 -14.77 -15.57 6.68
C THR A 228 -13.67 -16.58 6.35
N ALA A 229 -12.85 -16.32 5.33
CA ALA A 229 -11.86 -17.27 4.82
C ALA A 229 -10.49 -17.19 5.51
N ALA A 230 -10.26 -16.21 6.38
CA ALA A 230 -8.99 -16.03 7.06
C ALA A 230 -8.74 -17.15 8.08
N ASN A 231 -7.58 -17.81 7.99
CA ASN A 231 -7.12 -18.80 8.95
C ASN A 231 -6.41 -18.10 10.13
N PRO A 232 -6.97 -18.16 11.37
CA PRO A 232 -6.38 -17.52 12.54
C PRO A 232 -5.01 -18.06 12.95
N ALA A 233 -4.63 -19.28 12.53
CA ALA A 233 -3.33 -19.84 12.84
C ALA A 233 -2.17 -19.16 12.08
N LEU A 234 -2.48 -18.39 11.04
CA LEU A 234 -1.48 -17.78 10.17
C LEU A 234 -1.27 -16.29 10.44
N TYR A 235 -1.85 -15.74 11.51
CA TYR A 235 -1.58 -14.38 11.98
C TYR A 235 -1.67 -14.28 13.51
N LYS A 236 -1.11 -13.21 14.05
CA LYS A 236 -1.17 -12.84 15.47
C LYS A 236 -2.14 -11.69 15.66
N GLN A 237 -2.75 -11.62 16.84
CA GLN A 237 -3.53 -10.48 17.29
C GLN A 237 -2.85 -9.83 18.49
N GLN A 238 -2.83 -8.50 18.54
CA GLN A 238 -2.39 -7.74 19.70
C GLN A 238 -3.44 -6.66 20.02
N ALA A 239 -3.84 -6.56 21.28
CA ALA A 239 -4.78 -5.54 21.74
C ALA A 239 -4.19 -4.14 21.58
N ILE A 240 -5.06 -3.19 21.29
CA ILE A 240 -4.73 -1.76 21.32
C ILE A 240 -5.14 -1.27 22.70
N ASP A 241 -4.15 -0.87 23.48
CA ASP A 241 -4.32 -0.22 24.79
C ASP A 241 -4.64 1.27 24.62
#